data_AF-A0A4Q6E3N6-F1
#
_entry.id   AF-A0A4Q6E3N6-F1
#
_cell.length_a   1.000
_cell.length_b   1.000
_cell.length_c   1.000
_cell.angle_alpha   90.00
_cell.angle_beta   90.00
_cell.angle_gamma   90.00
#
_symmetry.space_group_name_H-M   'P 1'
#
loop_
_entity.id
_entity.type
_entity.pdbx_description
1 polymer ?
#
loop_
_entity_poly.entity_id
_entity_poly.type
_entity_poly.pdbx_seq_one_letter_code
_entity_poly.pdbx_strand_id
1 'polypeptide(L)'
;MEFKPSIFIGSSKEGLFVAKLVQAGLANLAECTLWSNAFDIGKSNFDNLISQIAFYDYAILVATGDDVVTSRKKSIKGARDNVLFEFGLFAGGLGRSRVFYILESGTKIPSDFLGLTLPFIPPQGADDHETKVRSVVADIRSHIISKEKTFDLGFLPSTALAYGYFINFVERTVERLLDDKADGKAFTLASGEVFTIKDLKFTILLPNDLDDNMFKKVKAKRLKEGWKHVKVDPKEVRDYDFSIDVSKVKIGEKLVMPYFLEDGIHTLTVTYLGKEQVKCSMGTFNCLKFNPTIIPGKIFKKNSKLYLWITDDNNRIPVKAHVEVIVGSLSMDLTAAKGLKYPLNPVKK
;
A
#
# COMPACT_ATOMS: atom_id res chain seq x y z
N MET A 1 -17.82 -8.93 -17.34
CA MET A 1 -16.75 -9.93 -17.12
C MET A 1 -17.03 -10.53 -15.75
N GLU A 2 -17.18 -11.86 -15.65
CA GLU A 2 -17.13 -12.52 -14.34
C GLU A 2 -15.73 -12.35 -13.78
N PHE A 3 -15.63 -11.78 -12.59
CA PHE A 3 -14.37 -11.67 -11.85
C PHE A 3 -13.88 -13.08 -11.50
N LYS A 4 -12.66 -13.42 -11.90
CA LYS A 4 -11.98 -14.66 -11.52
C LYS A 4 -10.88 -14.32 -10.52
N PRO A 5 -10.86 -14.95 -9.33
CA PRO A 5 -9.78 -14.70 -8.37
C PRO A 5 -8.44 -15.19 -8.92
N SER A 6 -7.35 -14.52 -8.54
CA SER A 6 -5.99 -14.95 -8.87
C SER A 6 -5.44 -15.88 -7.80
N ILE A 7 -4.79 -16.97 -8.21
CA ILE A 7 -4.25 -18.00 -7.30
C ILE A 7 -2.78 -18.25 -7.59
N PHE A 8 -1.94 -18.07 -6.58
CA PHE A 8 -0.56 -18.52 -6.59
C PHE A 8 -0.48 -20.01 -6.25
N ILE A 9 0.29 -20.78 -7.01
CA ILE A 9 0.54 -22.19 -6.71
C ILE A 9 2.04 -22.44 -6.62
N GLY A 10 2.52 -22.67 -5.39
CA GLY A 10 3.92 -22.97 -5.09
C GLY A 10 4.15 -24.47 -4.83
N SER A 11 5.28 -24.99 -5.29
CA SER A 11 5.73 -26.35 -4.99
C SER A 11 7.24 -26.47 -5.10
N SER A 12 7.79 -27.55 -4.55
CA SER A 12 9.11 -28.03 -4.94
C SER A 12 9.11 -28.58 -6.38
N LYS A 13 10.27 -29.03 -6.86
CA LYS A 13 10.37 -29.67 -8.20
C LYS A 13 9.63 -31.01 -8.19
N GLU A 14 9.69 -31.70 -7.08
CA GLU A 14 9.08 -33.00 -6.80
C GLU A 14 7.55 -32.86 -6.74
N GLY A 15 7.04 -31.81 -6.10
CA GLY A 15 5.60 -31.49 -6.04
C GLY A 15 4.99 -30.91 -7.32
N LEU A 16 5.79 -30.65 -8.37
CA LEU A 16 5.33 -29.96 -9.59
C LEU A 16 4.20 -30.71 -10.31
N PHE A 17 4.20 -32.04 -10.25
CA PHE A 17 3.11 -32.85 -10.83
C PHE A 17 1.76 -32.52 -10.17
N VAL A 18 1.74 -32.50 -8.83
CA VAL A 18 0.54 -32.16 -8.06
C VAL A 18 0.14 -30.71 -8.28
N ALA A 19 1.10 -29.78 -8.33
CA ALA A 19 0.83 -28.37 -8.61
C ALA A 19 0.12 -28.17 -9.96
N LYS A 20 0.53 -28.90 -11.00
CA LYS A 20 -0.14 -28.89 -12.32
C LYS A 20 -1.57 -29.45 -12.26
N LEU A 21 -1.80 -30.51 -11.47
CA LEU A 21 -3.15 -31.03 -11.26
C LEU A 21 -4.06 -30.02 -10.54
N VAL A 22 -3.53 -29.33 -9.54
CA VAL A 22 -4.24 -28.24 -8.83
C VAL A 22 -4.58 -27.11 -9.81
N GLN A 23 -3.61 -26.67 -10.61
CA GLN A 23 -3.83 -25.63 -11.63
C GLN A 23 -4.95 -26.03 -12.60
N ALA A 24 -4.89 -27.25 -13.15
CA ALA A 24 -5.89 -27.75 -14.08
C ALA A 24 -7.29 -27.85 -13.45
N GLY A 25 -7.39 -28.32 -12.20
CA GLY A 25 -8.68 -28.44 -11.52
C GLY A 25 -9.33 -27.10 -11.13
N LEU A 26 -8.54 -26.03 -11.03
CA LEU A 26 -9.02 -24.68 -10.66
C LEU A 26 -9.15 -23.72 -11.85
N ALA A 27 -8.64 -24.04 -13.04
CA ALA A 27 -8.61 -23.16 -14.22
C ALA A 27 -9.96 -22.55 -14.62
N ASN A 28 -11.06 -23.27 -14.38
CA ASN A 28 -12.40 -22.75 -14.68
C ASN A 28 -12.91 -21.74 -13.64
N LEU A 29 -12.41 -21.80 -12.40
CA LEU A 29 -12.79 -20.90 -11.31
C LEU A 29 -11.90 -19.66 -11.26
N ALA A 30 -10.60 -19.82 -11.48
CA ALA A 30 -9.60 -18.85 -11.09
C ALA A 30 -8.46 -18.72 -12.12
N GLU A 31 -7.75 -17.60 -12.09
CA GLU A 31 -6.50 -17.41 -12.83
C GLU A 31 -5.34 -17.98 -12.01
N CYS A 32 -4.86 -19.16 -12.36
CA CYS A 32 -3.87 -19.89 -11.59
C CYS A 32 -2.46 -19.76 -12.18
N THR A 33 -1.55 -19.18 -11.40
CA THR A 33 -0.13 -19.06 -11.75
C THR A 33 0.70 -20.06 -10.98
N LEU A 34 1.39 -20.96 -11.71
CA LEU A 34 2.41 -21.82 -11.12
C LEU A 34 3.66 -20.98 -10.83
N TRP A 35 4.26 -21.20 -9.67
CA TRP A 35 5.58 -20.65 -9.39
C TRP A 35 6.61 -21.29 -10.32
N SER A 36 7.09 -20.51 -11.28
CA SER A 36 8.17 -20.90 -12.17
C SER A 36 9.22 -19.82 -12.13
N ASN A 37 10.23 -19.93 -11.24
CA ASN A 37 11.47 -19.14 -11.23
C ASN A 37 11.34 -17.72 -11.86
N ALA A 38 10.36 -16.92 -11.40
CA ALA A 38 10.07 -15.63 -11.98
C ALA A 38 11.05 -14.63 -11.38
N PHE A 39 12.23 -14.54 -12.00
CA PHE A 39 13.30 -13.65 -11.60
C PHE A 39 13.22 -12.36 -12.40
N ASP A 40 12.73 -11.29 -11.77
CA ASP A 40 13.19 -9.96 -12.16
C ASP A 40 14.72 -9.95 -11.99
N ILE A 41 15.44 -9.66 -13.08
CA ILE A 41 16.90 -9.60 -13.05
C ILE A 41 17.30 -8.50 -12.04
N GLY A 42 18.02 -8.89 -10.99
CA GLY A 42 18.51 -7.98 -9.94
C GLY A 42 17.74 -8.04 -8.61
N LYS A 43 16.70 -8.87 -8.48
CA LYS A 43 15.98 -9.12 -7.21
C LYS A 43 16.20 -10.54 -6.70
N SER A 44 16.18 -10.72 -5.38
CA SER A 44 16.21 -12.06 -4.78
C SER A 44 14.86 -12.77 -4.96
N ASN A 45 14.84 -14.10 -4.82
CA ASN A 45 13.59 -14.88 -4.77
C ASN A 45 12.62 -14.36 -3.71
N PHE A 46 13.16 -13.93 -2.57
CA PHE A 46 12.38 -13.40 -1.47
C PHE A 46 11.70 -12.08 -1.84
N ASP A 47 12.42 -11.17 -2.48
CA ASP A 47 11.86 -9.87 -2.90
C ASP A 47 10.77 -10.05 -3.97
N ASN A 48 10.98 -11.01 -4.89
CA ASN A 48 9.97 -11.36 -5.89
C ASN A 48 8.72 -11.95 -5.24
N LEU A 49 8.88 -12.86 -4.28
CA LEU A 49 7.75 -13.45 -3.54
C LEU A 49 6.97 -12.38 -2.75
N ILE A 50 7.64 -11.49 -2.02
CA ILE A 50 6.98 -10.38 -1.30
C ILE A 50 6.18 -9.51 -2.26
N SER A 51 6.79 -9.11 -3.37
CA SER A 51 6.13 -8.28 -4.38
C SER A 51 4.91 -9.00 -4.97
N GLN A 52 4.99 -10.33 -5.10
CA GLN A 52 3.94 -11.14 -5.70
C GLN A 52 2.71 -11.34 -4.82
N ILE A 53 2.84 -11.37 -3.50
CA ILE A 53 1.71 -11.54 -2.56
C ILE A 53 0.57 -10.56 -2.86
N ALA A 54 0.90 -9.31 -3.21
CA ALA A 54 -0.10 -8.28 -3.46
C ALA A 54 -0.98 -8.53 -4.70
N PHE A 55 -0.58 -9.43 -5.60
CA PHE A 55 -1.28 -9.71 -6.85
C PHE A 55 -2.17 -10.96 -6.80
N TYR A 56 -2.14 -11.73 -5.70
CA TYR A 56 -2.87 -12.97 -5.57
C TYR A 56 -3.98 -12.88 -4.51
N ASP A 57 -5.16 -13.38 -4.84
CA ASP A 57 -6.28 -13.49 -3.89
C ASP A 57 -6.12 -14.70 -2.95
N TYR A 58 -5.51 -15.78 -3.45
CA TYR A 58 -5.25 -17.02 -2.71
C TYR A 58 -3.87 -17.58 -3.02
N ALA A 59 -3.37 -18.43 -2.13
CA ALA A 59 -2.15 -19.21 -2.36
C ALA A 59 -2.34 -20.68 -1.99
N ILE A 60 -1.80 -21.57 -2.81
CA ILE A 60 -1.78 -23.02 -2.57
C ILE A 60 -0.34 -23.49 -2.62
N LEU A 61 0.13 -24.04 -1.50
CA LEU A 61 1.50 -24.55 -1.37
C LEU A 61 1.44 -26.07 -1.28
N VAL A 62 2.11 -26.74 -2.21
CA VAL A 62 2.19 -28.20 -2.32
C VAL A 62 3.47 -28.67 -1.64
N ALA A 63 3.31 -29.31 -0.50
CA ALA A 63 4.36 -29.78 0.39
C ALA A 63 4.50 -31.31 0.32
N THR A 64 5.36 -31.79 -0.57
CA THR A 64 5.71 -33.21 -0.71
C THR A 64 6.87 -33.61 0.20
N GLY A 65 7.00 -34.91 0.53
CA GLY A 65 8.01 -35.44 1.44
C GLY A 65 9.40 -35.55 0.82
N ASP A 66 9.98 -34.41 0.42
CA ASP A 66 11.17 -34.34 -0.44
C ASP A 66 12.48 -34.50 0.35
N ASP A 67 12.53 -33.96 1.56
CA ASP A 67 13.74 -33.91 2.38
C ASP A 67 13.65 -34.87 3.58
N VAL A 68 14.79 -35.41 4.02
CA VAL A 68 14.86 -36.18 5.26
C VAL A 68 15.14 -35.23 6.41
N VAL A 69 14.16 -35.07 7.30
CA VAL A 69 14.26 -34.22 8.49
C VAL A 69 14.55 -35.09 9.70
N THR A 70 15.68 -34.83 10.34
CA THR A 70 16.03 -35.46 11.62
C THR A 70 15.67 -34.54 12.77
N SER A 71 14.70 -34.95 13.59
CA SER A 71 14.27 -34.21 14.77
C SER A 71 14.26 -35.11 15.99
N ARG A 72 14.96 -34.72 17.05
CA ARG A 72 15.05 -35.50 18.31
C ARG A 72 15.36 -36.98 18.07
N LYS A 73 16.33 -37.28 17.20
CA LYS A 73 16.80 -38.64 16.82
C LYS A 73 15.80 -39.50 16.02
N LYS A 74 14.68 -38.94 15.54
CA LYS A 74 13.79 -39.59 14.55
C LYS A 74 13.99 -38.95 13.19
N SER A 75 14.28 -39.77 12.18
CA SER A 75 14.33 -39.36 10.77
C SER A 75 12.98 -39.62 10.13
N ILE A 76 12.34 -38.56 9.65
CA ILE A 76 11.05 -38.58 8.96
C ILE A 76 11.16 -37.73 7.70
N LYS A 77 10.38 -38.06 6.67
CA LYS A 77 10.26 -37.19 5.51
C LYS A 77 9.66 -35.86 5.91
N GLY A 78 10.17 -34.76 5.38
CA GLY A 78 9.71 -33.40 5.60
C GLY A 78 9.51 -32.70 4.27
N ALA A 79 8.61 -31.72 4.30
CA ALA A 79 8.50 -30.78 3.20
C ALA A 79 9.77 -29.94 3.11
N ARG A 80 10.16 -29.58 1.90
CA ARG A 80 11.30 -28.70 1.66
C ARG A 80 11.10 -27.38 2.40
N ASP A 81 12.14 -26.90 3.08
CA ASP A 81 12.05 -25.72 3.95
C ASP A 81 11.50 -24.48 3.23
N ASN A 82 11.82 -24.31 1.94
CA ASN A 82 11.31 -23.22 1.11
C ASN A 82 9.78 -23.24 0.98
N VAL A 83 9.16 -24.40 0.85
CA VAL A 83 7.69 -24.52 0.70
C VAL A 83 6.99 -24.14 2.00
N LEU A 84 7.57 -24.54 3.15
CA LEU A 84 7.08 -24.12 4.46
C LEU A 84 7.24 -22.61 4.68
N PHE A 85 8.38 -22.05 4.26
CA PHE A 85 8.63 -20.61 4.31
C PHE A 85 7.65 -19.82 3.44
N GLU A 86 7.45 -20.24 2.18
CA GLU A 86 6.48 -19.63 1.25
C GLU A 86 5.06 -19.69 1.84
N PHE A 87 4.66 -20.83 2.43
CA PHE A 87 3.38 -20.92 3.11
C PHE A 87 3.25 -19.88 4.23
N GLY A 88 4.26 -19.77 5.10
CA GLY A 88 4.26 -18.77 6.18
C GLY A 88 4.18 -17.34 5.66
N LEU A 89 4.94 -17.03 4.61
CA LEU A 89 4.97 -15.73 3.96
C LEU A 89 3.59 -15.35 3.37
N PHE A 90 2.98 -16.25 2.59
CA PHE A 90 1.65 -16.03 2.03
C PHE A 90 0.56 -15.99 3.11
N ALA A 91 0.64 -16.85 4.13
CA ALA A 91 -0.33 -16.86 5.23
C ALA A 91 -0.29 -15.55 6.02
N GLY A 92 0.89 -14.95 6.19
CA GLY A 92 1.06 -13.62 6.78
C GLY A 92 0.53 -12.48 5.91
N GLY A 93 0.65 -12.59 4.60
CA GLY A 93 0.22 -11.54 3.66
C GLY A 93 -1.27 -11.58 3.26
N LEU A 94 -1.78 -12.76 2.93
CA LEU A 94 -3.17 -12.97 2.48
C LEU A 94 -4.12 -13.32 3.63
N GLY A 95 -3.58 -13.74 4.77
CA GLY A 95 -4.34 -14.27 5.89
C GLY A 95 -4.58 -15.78 5.75
N ARG A 96 -4.65 -16.45 6.91
CA ARG A 96 -4.76 -17.92 7.01
C ARG A 96 -5.96 -18.53 6.27
N SER A 97 -7.06 -17.79 6.12
CA SER A 97 -8.29 -18.28 5.47
C SER A 97 -8.18 -18.37 3.94
N ARG A 98 -7.12 -17.80 3.35
CA ARG A 98 -6.89 -17.70 1.90
C ARG A 98 -5.66 -18.49 1.43
N VAL A 99 -5.00 -19.20 2.34
CA VAL A 99 -3.77 -19.95 2.05
C VAL A 99 -3.94 -21.41 2.43
N PHE A 100 -3.66 -22.29 1.46
CA PHE A 100 -3.82 -23.73 1.61
C PHE A 100 -2.45 -24.42 1.57
N TYR A 101 -2.25 -25.37 2.47
CA TYR A 101 -1.03 -26.17 2.56
C TYR A 101 -1.37 -27.63 2.30
N ILE A 102 -1.19 -28.07 1.06
CA ILE A 102 -1.45 -29.46 0.65
C ILE A 102 -0.24 -30.30 1.07
N LEU A 103 -0.43 -31.20 2.02
CA LEU A 103 0.66 -31.97 2.61
C LEU A 103 0.61 -33.45 2.19
N GLU A 104 1.75 -33.98 1.76
CA GLU A 104 1.88 -35.42 1.51
C GLU A 104 1.81 -36.22 2.82
N SER A 105 1.02 -37.29 2.81
CA SER A 105 0.83 -38.18 3.95
C SER A 105 2.14 -38.84 4.37
N GLY A 106 2.41 -38.86 5.68
CA GLY A 106 3.68 -39.38 6.21
C GLY A 106 4.80 -38.34 6.28
N THR A 107 4.55 -37.11 5.82
CA THR A 107 5.47 -35.97 5.97
C THR A 107 5.33 -35.32 7.35
N LYS A 108 6.44 -34.81 7.88
CA LYS A 108 6.50 -34.06 9.13
C LYS A 108 5.57 -32.84 9.07
N ILE A 109 4.64 -32.79 10.02
CA ILE A 109 3.80 -31.62 10.25
C ILE A 109 4.53 -30.68 11.23
N PRO A 110 4.67 -29.37 10.92
CA PRO A 110 5.13 -28.38 11.88
C PRO A 110 4.25 -28.40 13.15
N SER A 111 4.83 -28.26 14.34
CA SER A 111 4.08 -28.37 15.59
C SER A 111 2.97 -27.33 15.72
N ASP A 112 3.19 -26.12 15.21
CA ASP A 112 2.20 -25.04 15.23
C ASP A 112 1.00 -25.31 14.31
N PHE A 113 1.11 -26.30 13.41
CA PHE A 113 0.00 -26.70 12.52
C PHE A 113 -0.83 -27.84 13.13
N LEU A 114 -0.40 -28.41 14.27
CA LEU A 114 -1.16 -29.42 14.98
C LEU A 114 -2.46 -28.80 15.52
N GLY A 115 -3.59 -29.19 14.95
CA GLY A 115 -4.91 -28.61 15.24
C GLY A 115 -5.53 -27.84 14.07
N LEU A 116 -4.80 -27.63 12.96
CA LEU A 116 -5.36 -27.17 11.70
C LEU A 116 -5.90 -28.35 10.88
N THR A 117 -7.05 -28.16 10.24
CA THR A 117 -7.51 -29.07 9.20
C THR A 117 -6.69 -28.82 7.94
N LEU A 118 -5.71 -29.69 7.68
CA LEU A 118 -4.86 -29.61 6.49
C LEU A 118 -5.37 -30.56 5.39
N PRO A 119 -5.32 -30.17 4.12
CA PRO A 119 -5.55 -31.09 3.01
C PRO A 119 -4.36 -32.05 2.86
N PHE A 120 -4.65 -33.35 2.97
CA PHE A 120 -3.64 -34.41 2.80
C PHE A 120 -3.79 -35.12 1.46
N ILE A 121 -2.65 -35.44 0.84
CA ILE A 121 -2.55 -36.27 -0.36
C ILE A 121 -1.69 -37.51 -0.10
N PRO A 122 -1.88 -38.63 -0.81
CA PRO A 122 -0.99 -39.79 -0.71
C PRO A 122 0.39 -39.47 -1.31
N PRO A 123 1.43 -40.26 -1.04
CA PRO A 123 2.70 -40.17 -1.76
C PRO A 123 2.55 -40.39 -3.26
N GLN A 124 3.41 -39.74 -4.05
CA GLN A 124 3.42 -39.93 -5.50
C GLN A 124 3.73 -41.40 -5.84
N GLY A 125 2.86 -42.04 -6.63
CA GLY A 125 2.96 -43.46 -6.98
C GLY A 125 1.97 -44.39 -6.28
N ALA A 126 1.17 -43.89 -5.32
CA ALA A 126 0.02 -44.63 -4.81
C ALA A 126 -1.11 -44.72 -5.86
N ASP A 127 -1.83 -45.84 -5.90
CA ASP A 127 -2.91 -46.09 -6.89
C ASP A 127 -4.02 -45.04 -6.85
N ASP A 128 -4.30 -44.47 -5.67
CA ASP A 128 -5.34 -43.49 -5.44
C ASP A 128 -4.84 -42.03 -5.43
N HIS A 129 -3.55 -41.79 -5.72
CA HIS A 129 -2.90 -40.49 -5.59
C HIS A 129 -3.62 -39.38 -6.35
N GLU A 130 -3.83 -39.56 -7.67
CA GLU A 130 -4.46 -38.53 -8.50
C GLU A 130 -5.92 -38.29 -8.10
N THR A 131 -6.66 -39.35 -7.79
CA THR A 131 -8.05 -39.28 -7.33
C THR A 131 -8.15 -38.47 -6.04
N LYS A 132 -7.23 -38.68 -5.09
CA LYS A 132 -7.22 -37.95 -3.83
C LYS A 132 -6.78 -36.50 -4.00
N VAL A 133 -5.83 -36.21 -4.89
CA VAL A 133 -5.48 -34.84 -5.28
C VAL A 133 -6.70 -34.11 -5.84
N ARG A 134 -7.47 -34.75 -6.74
CA ARG A 134 -8.70 -34.17 -7.30
C ARG A 134 -9.76 -33.90 -6.24
N SER A 135 -9.90 -34.79 -5.25
CA SER A 135 -10.78 -34.58 -4.09
C SER A 135 -10.37 -33.35 -3.28
N VAL A 136 -9.08 -33.22 -2.95
CA VAL A 136 -8.55 -32.05 -2.24
C VAL A 136 -8.79 -30.75 -3.02
N VAL A 137 -8.60 -30.79 -4.34
CA VAL A 137 -8.86 -29.63 -5.21
C VAL A 137 -10.35 -29.25 -5.19
N ALA A 138 -11.27 -30.23 -5.16
CA ALA A 138 -12.69 -29.96 -5.04
C ALA A 138 -13.08 -29.32 -3.70
N ASP A 139 -12.43 -29.74 -2.61
CA ASP A 139 -12.62 -29.13 -1.28
C ASP A 139 -12.13 -27.68 -1.25
N ILE A 140 -10.92 -27.43 -1.77
CA ILE A 140 -10.35 -26.07 -1.91
C ILE A 140 -11.25 -25.19 -2.78
N ARG A 141 -11.74 -25.72 -3.92
CA ARG A 141 -12.67 -25.03 -4.82
C ARG A 141 -13.94 -24.61 -4.07
N SER A 142 -14.51 -25.51 -3.29
CA SER A 142 -15.72 -25.25 -2.51
C SER A 142 -15.48 -24.19 -1.43
N HIS A 143 -14.32 -24.24 -0.76
CA HIS A 143 -13.91 -23.22 0.20
C HIS A 143 -13.77 -21.85 -0.46
N ILE A 144 -13.08 -21.74 -1.60
CA ILE A 144 -12.92 -20.47 -2.32
C ILE A 144 -14.30 -19.92 -2.71
N ILE A 145 -15.19 -20.72 -3.30
CA ILE A 145 -16.54 -20.28 -3.68
C ILE A 145 -17.34 -19.79 -2.47
N SER A 146 -17.22 -20.47 -1.33
CA SER A 146 -17.86 -20.02 -0.09
C SER A 146 -17.25 -18.72 0.41
N LYS A 147 -15.92 -18.62 0.38
CA LYS A 147 -15.16 -17.48 0.88
C LYS A 147 -15.39 -16.22 0.07
N GLU A 148 -15.47 -16.31 -1.25
CA GLU A 148 -15.82 -15.20 -2.15
C GLU A 148 -17.24 -14.63 -1.89
N LYS A 149 -18.14 -15.43 -1.29
CA LYS A 149 -19.46 -14.94 -0.86
C LYS A 149 -19.42 -14.22 0.49
N THR A 150 -18.31 -14.35 1.23
CA THR A 150 -18.11 -13.71 2.54
C THR A 150 -17.13 -12.55 2.39
N PHE A 151 -17.56 -11.33 2.69
CA PHE A 151 -16.67 -10.18 2.67
C PHE A 151 -15.67 -10.28 3.84
N ASP A 152 -14.45 -10.72 3.55
CA ASP A 152 -13.34 -10.76 4.51
C ASP A 152 -12.38 -9.60 4.18
N LEU A 153 -12.26 -8.62 5.07
CA LEU A 153 -11.34 -7.49 4.96
C LEU A 153 -9.90 -8.03 4.99
N GLY A 154 -9.39 -8.40 3.81
CA GLY A 154 -7.98 -8.76 3.65
C GLY A 154 -7.10 -7.52 3.81
N PHE A 155 -5.87 -7.72 4.32
CA PHE A 155 -4.80 -6.72 4.36
C PHE A 155 -4.23 -6.38 2.97
N LEU A 156 -4.99 -6.60 1.90
CA LEU A 156 -4.53 -6.28 0.56
C LEU A 156 -4.45 -4.75 0.39
N PRO A 157 -3.36 -4.22 -0.20
CA PRO A 157 -3.22 -2.80 -0.47
C PRO A 157 -4.41 -2.23 -1.26
N SER A 158 -5.01 -3.02 -2.16
CA SER A 158 -6.17 -2.61 -2.96
C SER A 158 -7.40 -2.27 -2.10
N THR A 159 -7.68 -3.05 -1.06
CA THR A 159 -8.77 -2.77 -0.12
C THR A 159 -8.49 -1.51 0.68
N ALA A 160 -7.26 -1.36 1.19
CA ALA A 160 -6.86 -0.17 1.92
C ALA A 160 -6.86 1.09 1.03
N LEU A 161 -6.43 0.98 -0.23
CA LEU A 161 -6.44 2.04 -1.23
C LEU A 161 -7.87 2.40 -1.64
N ALA A 162 -8.74 1.42 -1.88
CA ALA A 162 -10.14 1.65 -2.23
C ALA A 162 -10.90 2.30 -1.07
N TYR A 163 -10.71 1.77 0.15
CA TYR A 163 -11.28 2.36 1.36
C TYR A 163 -10.75 3.78 1.60
N GLY A 164 -9.44 3.97 1.46
CA GLY A 164 -8.79 5.28 1.58
C GLY A 164 -9.29 6.27 0.52
N TYR A 165 -9.45 5.85 -0.73
CA TYR A 165 -9.99 6.68 -1.80
C TYR A 165 -11.46 7.05 -1.54
N PHE A 166 -12.27 6.08 -1.09
CA PHE A 166 -13.67 6.31 -0.76
C PHE A 166 -13.82 7.33 0.38
N ILE A 167 -13.20 7.05 1.53
CA ILE A 167 -13.33 7.88 2.74
C ILE A 167 -12.69 9.26 2.56
N ASN A 168 -11.51 9.34 1.94
CA ASN A 168 -10.76 10.61 1.90
C ASN A 168 -11.10 11.48 0.70
N PHE A 169 -11.62 10.91 -0.40
CA PHE A 169 -11.94 11.68 -1.60
C PHE A 169 -13.42 11.62 -1.95
N VAL A 170 -13.98 10.42 -2.16
CA VAL A 170 -15.34 10.28 -2.70
C VAL A 170 -16.38 10.84 -1.72
N GLU A 171 -16.38 10.34 -0.48
CA GLU A 171 -17.29 10.74 0.58
C GLU A 171 -17.22 12.26 0.82
N ARG A 172 -16.01 12.80 1.04
CA ARG A 172 -15.80 14.24 1.30
C ARG A 172 -16.21 15.14 0.15
N THR A 173 -15.96 14.71 -1.08
CA THR A 173 -16.36 15.49 -2.27
C THR A 173 -17.87 15.50 -2.40
N VAL A 174 -18.53 14.35 -2.20
CA VAL A 174 -19.99 14.25 -2.28
C VAL A 174 -20.67 15.04 -1.17
N GLU A 175 -20.21 14.92 0.08
CA GLU A 175 -20.70 15.72 1.21
C GLU A 175 -20.67 17.21 0.87
N ARG A 176 -19.52 17.71 0.40
CA ARG A 176 -19.38 19.12 0.02
C ARG A 176 -20.32 19.53 -1.12
N LEU A 177 -20.49 18.69 -2.13
CA LEU A 177 -21.38 18.99 -3.26
C LEU A 177 -22.86 18.99 -2.84
N LEU A 178 -23.23 18.17 -1.86
CA LEU A 178 -24.57 18.19 -1.26
C LEU A 178 -24.79 19.46 -0.42
N ASP A 179 -23.80 19.91 0.34
CA ASP A 179 -23.85 21.20 1.04
C ASP A 179 -23.97 22.37 0.06
N ASP A 180 -23.09 22.41 -0.95
CA ASP A 180 -23.08 23.47 -1.97
C ASP A 180 -24.42 23.51 -2.73
N LYS A 181 -25.08 22.35 -2.91
CA LYS A 181 -26.45 22.25 -3.45
C LYS A 181 -27.48 22.85 -2.47
N ALA A 182 -27.43 22.48 -1.19
CA ALA A 182 -28.35 23.00 -0.18
C ALA A 182 -28.23 24.52 -0.01
N ASP A 183 -27.01 25.05 -0.13
CA ASP A 183 -26.69 26.47 -0.04
C ASP A 183 -26.99 27.25 -1.35
N GLY A 184 -27.40 26.56 -2.42
CA GLY A 184 -27.68 27.19 -3.72
C GLY A 184 -26.44 27.81 -4.37
N LYS A 185 -25.25 27.30 -4.06
CA LYS A 185 -23.98 27.87 -4.51
C LYS A 185 -23.85 27.81 -6.03
N ALA A 186 -23.42 28.95 -6.60
CA ALA A 186 -23.14 29.09 -8.02
C ALA A 186 -21.70 28.64 -8.34
N PHE A 187 -21.56 27.79 -9.35
CA PHE A 187 -20.30 27.32 -9.89
C PHE A 187 -20.03 28.00 -11.22
N THR A 188 -18.81 28.50 -11.41
CA THR A 188 -18.37 29.08 -12.69
C THR A 188 -17.51 28.06 -13.43
N LEU A 189 -17.94 27.69 -14.63
CA LEU A 189 -17.20 26.82 -15.53
C LEU A 189 -16.02 27.58 -16.17
N ALA A 190 -15.03 26.84 -16.67
CA ALA A 190 -13.92 27.44 -17.41
C ALA A 190 -14.36 28.26 -18.65
N SER A 191 -15.57 28.01 -19.17
CA SER A 191 -16.18 28.79 -20.25
C SER A 191 -16.85 30.10 -19.79
N GLY A 192 -16.82 30.42 -18.49
CA GLY A 192 -17.52 31.57 -17.90
C GLY A 192 -19.01 31.34 -17.60
N GLU A 193 -19.54 30.16 -17.96
CA GLU A 193 -20.92 29.78 -17.69
C GLU A 193 -21.13 29.50 -16.20
N VAL A 194 -22.21 30.04 -15.63
CA VAL A 194 -22.54 29.89 -14.21
C VAL A 194 -23.73 28.96 -14.06
N PHE A 195 -23.64 27.97 -13.16
CA PHE A 195 -24.73 27.04 -12.87
C PHE A 195 -24.82 26.70 -11.38
N THR A 196 -25.95 26.16 -10.95
CA THR A 196 -26.16 25.61 -9.60
C THR A 196 -26.48 24.12 -9.69
N ILE A 197 -26.14 23.36 -8.64
CA ILE A 197 -26.35 21.91 -8.63
C ILE A 197 -27.84 21.63 -8.36
N LYS A 198 -28.55 21.03 -9.32
CA LYS A 198 -29.94 20.57 -9.14
C LYS A 198 -30.03 19.10 -8.76
N ASP A 199 -29.19 18.28 -9.39
CA ASP A 199 -29.06 16.85 -9.14
C ASP A 199 -27.59 16.45 -9.25
N LEU A 200 -27.20 15.36 -8.56
CA LEU A 200 -25.80 14.95 -8.44
C LEU A 200 -25.63 13.48 -8.83
N LYS A 201 -24.89 13.25 -9.91
CA LYS A 201 -24.42 11.93 -10.32
C LYS A 201 -22.89 11.90 -10.32
N PHE A 202 -22.29 11.16 -9.40
CA PHE A 202 -20.84 11.04 -9.28
C PHE A 202 -20.34 9.81 -10.04
N THR A 203 -19.58 10.00 -11.12
CA THR A 203 -19.07 8.90 -11.94
C THR A 203 -17.54 8.86 -11.88
N ILE A 204 -16.97 7.76 -11.37
CA ILE A 204 -15.53 7.51 -11.35
C ILE A 204 -15.18 6.70 -12.60
N LEU A 205 -14.31 7.25 -13.44
CA LEU A 205 -13.80 6.53 -14.60
C LEU A 205 -12.57 5.71 -14.20
N LEU A 206 -12.71 4.39 -14.26
CA LEU A 206 -11.59 3.47 -14.17
C LEU A 206 -11.16 3.08 -15.60
N PRO A 207 -9.87 3.25 -15.96
CA PRO A 207 -9.35 2.73 -17.22
C PRO A 207 -9.36 1.19 -17.21
N ASN A 208 -9.38 0.60 -18.39
CA ASN A 208 -9.33 -0.86 -18.55
C ASN A 208 -7.91 -1.43 -18.35
N ASP A 209 -6.91 -0.58 -18.14
CA ASP A 209 -5.51 -0.90 -17.87
C ASP A 209 -4.89 0.11 -16.90
N LEU A 210 -3.74 -0.23 -16.30
CA LEU A 210 -2.97 0.62 -15.37
C LEU A 210 -1.66 1.12 -15.97
N ASP A 211 -1.63 1.32 -17.29
CA ASP A 211 -0.45 1.79 -18.02
C ASP A 211 -0.01 3.19 -17.53
N ASP A 212 1.30 3.45 -17.49
CA ASP A 212 1.92 4.71 -17.02
C ASP A 212 1.40 5.95 -17.77
N ASN A 213 0.76 5.75 -18.93
CA ASN A 213 0.14 6.80 -19.73
C ASN A 213 -1.32 7.14 -19.34
N MET A 214 -1.86 6.61 -18.23
CA MET A 214 -3.25 6.80 -17.80
C MET A 214 -3.70 8.27 -17.87
N PHE A 215 -2.86 9.21 -17.44
CA PHE A 215 -3.17 10.65 -17.50
C PHE A 215 -3.46 11.13 -18.93
N LYS A 216 -2.71 10.63 -19.92
CA LYS A 216 -2.92 10.95 -21.34
C LYS A 216 -4.23 10.34 -21.85
N LYS A 217 -4.55 9.09 -21.50
CA LYS A 217 -5.79 8.42 -21.88
C LYS A 217 -7.02 9.15 -21.33
N VAL A 218 -7.00 9.49 -20.04
CA VAL A 218 -8.08 10.26 -19.39
C VAL A 218 -8.18 11.66 -19.98
N LYS A 219 -7.06 12.35 -20.24
CA LYS A 219 -7.05 13.68 -20.88
C LYS A 219 -7.65 13.64 -22.29
N ALA A 220 -7.29 12.63 -23.10
CA ALA A 220 -7.82 12.45 -24.45
C ALA A 220 -9.35 12.23 -24.44
N LYS A 221 -9.85 11.41 -23.51
CA LYS A 221 -11.30 11.20 -23.35
C LYS A 221 -12.02 12.47 -22.92
N ARG A 222 -11.47 13.21 -21.94
CA ARG A 222 -12.01 14.51 -21.50
C ARG A 222 -12.15 15.51 -22.64
N LEU A 223 -11.14 15.60 -23.51
CA LEU A 223 -11.16 16.48 -24.68
C LEU A 223 -12.19 16.02 -25.72
N LYS A 224 -12.24 14.71 -26.01
CA LYS A 224 -13.17 14.14 -26.99
C LYS A 224 -14.64 14.35 -26.60
N GLU A 225 -14.95 14.24 -25.31
CA GLU A 225 -16.33 14.37 -24.81
C GLU A 225 -16.67 15.79 -24.32
N GLY A 226 -15.76 16.76 -24.45
CA GLY A 226 -16.03 18.17 -24.12
C GLY A 226 -16.22 18.45 -22.62
N TRP A 227 -15.55 17.69 -21.76
CA TRP A 227 -15.74 17.80 -20.31
C TRP A 227 -15.14 19.08 -19.74
N LYS A 228 -15.90 19.77 -18.88
CA LYS A 228 -15.46 21.01 -18.22
C LYS A 228 -14.92 20.70 -16.82
N HIS A 229 -13.83 21.36 -16.44
CA HIS A 229 -13.26 21.24 -15.11
C HIS A 229 -14.05 22.10 -14.11
N VAL A 230 -14.36 21.52 -12.94
CA VAL A 230 -14.97 22.21 -11.81
C VAL A 230 -14.08 21.99 -10.60
N LYS A 231 -13.71 23.07 -9.92
CA LYS A 231 -12.97 22.99 -8.66
C LYS A 231 -13.97 22.80 -7.52
N VAL A 232 -13.75 21.77 -6.72
CA VAL A 232 -14.50 21.51 -5.48
C VAL A 232 -13.50 21.63 -4.33
N ASP A 233 -13.79 22.49 -3.37
CA ASP A 233 -12.97 22.68 -2.17
C ASP A 233 -13.61 21.90 -1.01
N PRO A 234 -13.17 20.65 -0.72
CA PRO A 234 -13.76 19.81 0.31
C PRO A 234 -13.58 20.41 1.71
N LYS A 235 -14.53 20.12 2.62
CA LYS A 235 -14.63 20.80 3.92
C LYS A 235 -13.35 20.65 4.77
N GLU A 236 -12.72 19.48 4.80
CA GLU A 236 -11.45 19.23 5.50
C GLU A 236 -10.73 18.03 4.84
N VAL A 237 -9.52 18.23 4.29
CA VAL A 237 -8.61 17.11 3.96
C VAL A 237 -8.04 16.64 5.29
N ARG A 238 -8.13 15.34 5.59
CA ARG A 238 -7.71 14.75 6.87
C ARG A 238 -6.35 15.32 7.32
N ASP A 239 -6.32 15.95 8.48
CA ASP A 239 -5.06 16.34 9.13
C ASP A 239 -4.31 15.05 9.48
N TYR A 240 -3.12 14.89 8.91
CA TYR A 240 -2.13 14.00 9.52
C TYR A 240 -1.52 14.76 10.68
N ASP A 241 -2.08 14.58 11.88
CA ASP A 241 -1.53 15.11 13.11
C ASP A 241 -0.21 14.39 13.43
N PHE A 242 0.90 14.91 12.92
CA PHE A 242 2.22 14.56 13.42
C PHE A 242 2.62 15.60 14.48
N SER A 243 2.32 15.29 15.74
CA SER A 243 2.68 16.13 16.87
C SER A 243 4.05 15.73 17.42
N ILE A 244 5.01 16.64 17.35
CA ILE A 244 6.32 16.48 18.00
C ILE A 244 6.30 17.35 19.27
N ASP A 245 6.45 16.73 20.44
CA ASP A 245 6.68 17.48 21.68
C ASP A 245 8.11 18.03 21.70
N VAL A 246 8.25 19.25 21.20
CA VAL A 246 9.53 19.98 21.15
C VAL A 246 9.93 20.58 22.50
N SER A 247 9.10 20.49 23.54
CA SER A 247 9.40 21.12 24.85
C SER A 247 10.60 20.49 25.56
N LYS A 248 10.92 19.23 25.23
CA LYS A 248 12.00 18.45 25.84
C LYS A 248 13.22 18.27 24.92
N VAL A 249 13.12 18.72 23.67
CA VAL A 249 14.14 18.48 22.63
C VAL A 249 15.31 19.45 22.81
N LYS A 250 16.52 18.91 22.89
CA LYS A 250 17.76 19.69 23.01
C LYS A 250 18.24 20.16 21.64
N ILE A 251 18.96 21.28 21.60
CA ILE A 251 19.62 21.74 20.36
C ILE A 251 20.59 20.65 19.89
N GLY A 252 20.48 20.27 18.61
CA GLY A 252 21.27 19.21 17.99
C GLY A 252 20.65 17.81 18.10
N GLU A 253 19.55 17.64 18.83
CA GLU A 253 18.85 16.36 18.94
C GLU A 253 18.16 15.99 17.61
N LYS A 254 18.20 14.70 17.28
CA LYS A 254 17.73 14.15 16.02
C LYS A 254 16.44 13.36 16.24
N LEU A 255 15.40 13.76 15.54
CA LEU A 255 14.12 13.07 15.48
C LEU A 255 14.13 12.18 14.24
N VAL A 256 14.00 10.87 14.42
CA VAL A 256 14.04 9.89 13.32
C VAL A 256 12.65 9.35 13.09
N MET A 257 12.13 9.55 11.88
CA MET A 257 10.80 9.11 11.46
C MET A 257 10.93 8.13 10.28
N PRO A 258 10.54 6.86 10.44
CA PRO A 258 10.42 5.97 9.31
C PRO A 258 9.21 6.38 8.46
N TYR A 259 9.36 6.34 7.13
CA TYR A 259 8.27 6.55 6.18
C TYR A 259 8.37 5.53 5.04
N PHE A 260 7.23 5.22 4.43
CA PHE A 260 7.13 4.21 3.39
C PHE A 260 7.06 4.88 2.01
N LEU A 261 7.92 4.46 1.09
CA LEU A 261 7.82 4.73 -0.36
C LEU A 261 7.66 3.41 -1.11
N GLU A 262 7.39 3.48 -2.41
CA GLU A 262 7.21 2.32 -3.28
C GLU A 262 8.42 1.36 -3.26
N ASP A 263 9.62 1.87 -3.03
CA ASP A 263 10.89 1.13 -3.00
C ASP A 263 11.34 0.71 -1.59
N GLY A 264 10.57 1.01 -0.54
CA GLY A 264 10.82 0.48 0.81
C GLY A 264 10.62 1.46 1.97
N ILE A 265 11.14 1.06 3.13
CA ILE A 265 11.14 1.89 4.35
C ILE A 265 12.34 2.83 4.32
N HIS A 266 12.05 4.13 4.29
CA HIS A 266 13.05 5.19 4.36
C HIS A 266 13.01 5.87 5.72
N THR A 267 14.07 6.58 6.06
CA THR A 267 14.16 7.33 7.32
C THR A 267 14.32 8.81 7.04
N LEU A 268 13.37 9.60 7.54
CA LEU A 268 13.49 11.05 7.60
C LEU A 268 14.06 11.41 8.97
N THR A 269 15.31 11.89 8.99
CA THR A 269 15.91 12.47 10.20
C THR A 269 15.73 13.98 10.19
N VAL A 270 15.17 14.54 11.25
CA VAL A 270 15.02 15.99 11.45
C VAL A 270 15.84 16.41 12.66
N THR A 271 16.77 17.34 12.47
CA THR A 271 17.60 17.88 13.55
C THR A 271 16.99 19.19 14.06
N TYR A 272 16.76 19.32 15.37
CA TYR A 272 16.35 20.59 15.95
C TYR A 272 17.55 21.51 16.13
N LEU A 273 17.50 22.71 15.57
CA LEU A 273 18.61 23.68 15.59
C LEU A 273 18.43 24.81 16.63
N GLY A 274 17.29 24.85 17.32
CA GLY A 274 17.00 25.86 18.35
C GLY A 274 15.97 26.90 17.92
N LYS A 275 15.91 27.99 18.70
CA LYS A 275 14.98 29.11 18.50
C LYS A 275 15.70 30.29 17.86
N GLU A 276 15.09 30.92 16.85
CA GLU A 276 15.57 32.18 16.29
C GLU A 276 14.44 33.05 15.74
N GLN A 277 14.66 34.37 15.66
CA GLN A 277 13.72 35.28 15.01
C GLN A 277 13.95 35.30 13.51
N VAL A 278 12.89 35.08 12.73
CA VAL A 278 12.95 35.05 11.27
C VAL A 278 11.97 36.02 10.66
N LYS A 279 12.48 36.81 9.71
CA LYS A 279 11.67 37.68 8.85
C LYS A 279 11.18 36.90 7.64
N CYS A 280 9.86 36.91 7.44
CA CYS A 280 9.18 36.46 6.23
C CYS A 280 8.28 37.59 5.69
N SER A 281 7.55 37.32 4.61
CA SER A 281 6.67 38.31 3.96
C SER A 281 5.55 38.83 4.89
N MET A 282 5.13 38.04 5.88
CA MET A 282 4.09 38.41 6.84
C MET A 282 4.59 39.15 8.09
N GLY A 283 5.90 39.32 8.25
CA GLY A 283 6.50 39.96 9.42
C GLY A 283 7.67 39.16 10.00
N THR A 284 8.09 39.53 11.20
CA THR A 284 9.11 38.79 11.96
C THR A 284 8.44 37.89 12.97
N PHE A 285 8.86 36.63 13.06
CA PHE A 285 8.29 35.65 13.99
C PHE A 285 9.40 35.05 14.86
N ASN A 286 9.07 34.74 16.12
CA ASN A 286 9.87 33.79 16.89
C ASN A 286 9.63 32.40 16.30
N CYS A 287 10.69 31.68 15.95
CA CYS A 287 10.59 30.40 15.27
C CYS A 287 11.45 29.31 15.90
N LEU A 288 10.96 28.08 15.80
CA LEU A 288 11.71 26.85 15.94
C LEU A 288 12.37 26.52 14.59
N LYS A 289 13.68 26.28 14.59
CA LYS A 289 14.46 25.97 13.40
C LYS A 289 14.77 24.48 13.34
N PHE A 290 14.52 23.88 12.18
CA PHE A 290 14.77 22.47 11.92
C PHE A 290 15.65 22.27 10.69
N ASN A 291 16.43 21.19 10.70
CA ASN A 291 17.18 20.71 9.55
C ASN A 291 16.81 19.26 9.24
N PRO A 292 15.85 19.05 8.33
CA PRO A 292 15.56 17.74 7.76
C PRO A 292 16.71 17.25 6.89
N THR A 293 16.89 15.93 6.89
CA THR A 293 17.80 15.23 5.97
C THR A 293 17.28 15.33 4.55
N ILE A 294 18.20 15.53 3.60
CA ILE A 294 17.90 15.57 2.17
C ILE A 294 18.50 14.32 1.53
N ILE A 295 17.71 13.68 0.67
CA ILE A 295 18.20 12.60 -0.18
C ILE A 295 18.93 13.26 -1.38
N PRO A 296 20.24 12.98 -1.57
CA PRO A 296 20.99 13.53 -2.69
C PRO A 296 20.40 13.04 -4.02
N GLY A 297 20.42 13.90 -5.03
CA GLY A 297 19.85 13.56 -6.34
C GLY A 297 20.18 14.59 -7.41
N LYS A 298 19.34 14.68 -8.45
CA LYS A 298 19.55 15.61 -9.57
C LYS A 298 19.48 17.10 -9.18
N ILE A 299 18.87 17.42 -8.03
CA ILE A 299 18.59 18.80 -7.59
C ILE A 299 19.42 19.17 -6.34
N PHE A 300 19.69 18.20 -5.46
CA PHE A 300 20.33 18.43 -4.16
C PHE A 300 21.71 17.76 -4.10
N LYS A 301 22.72 18.50 -3.61
CA LYS A 301 24.07 17.99 -3.37
C LYS A 301 24.06 17.06 -2.16
N LYS A 302 25.09 16.20 -2.03
CA LYS A 302 25.28 15.33 -0.87
C LYS A 302 25.28 16.08 0.47
N ASN A 303 25.74 17.34 0.47
CA ASN A 303 25.85 18.18 1.67
C ASN A 303 24.83 19.33 1.68
N SER A 304 23.83 19.31 0.79
CA SER A 304 22.77 20.33 0.78
C SER A 304 22.03 20.34 2.11
N LYS A 305 21.82 21.53 2.67
CA LYS A 305 21.01 21.73 3.87
C LYS A 305 19.64 22.32 3.54
N LEU A 306 18.62 21.79 4.21
CA LEU A 306 17.28 22.38 4.25
C LEU A 306 17.09 22.96 5.65
N TYR A 307 16.64 24.20 5.71
CA TYR A 307 16.24 24.86 6.94
C TYR A 307 14.74 25.14 6.87
N LEU A 308 14.01 24.70 7.89
CA LEU A 308 12.58 24.92 8.03
C LEU A 308 12.34 25.72 9.32
N TRP A 309 11.60 26.82 9.20
CA TRP A 309 11.24 27.67 10.32
C TRP A 309 9.75 27.60 10.58
N ILE A 310 9.41 27.17 11.79
CA ILE A 310 8.05 26.99 12.27
C ILE A 310 7.81 27.99 13.40
N THR A 311 6.65 28.64 13.48
CA THR A 311 6.35 29.58 14.57
C THR A 311 6.51 28.94 15.94
N ASP A 312 7.10 29.70 16.86
CA ASP A 312 7.18 29.34 18.27
C ASP A 312 5.89 29.75 19.03
N ASP A 313 4.73 29.33 18.51
CA ASP A 313 3.41 29.61 19.07
C ASP A 313 2.51 28.36 19.01
N ASN A 314 1.26 28.50 19.45
CA ASN A 314 0.30 27.39 19.45
C ASN A 314 -0.17 26.97 18.05
N ASN A 315 0.07 27.78 17.00
CA ASN A 315 -0.29 27.40 15.63
C ASN A 315 0.77 26.50 14.99
N ARG A 316 2.04 26.61 15.40
CA ARG A 316 3.17 25.80 14.86
C ARG A 316 3.18 25.74 13.34
N ILE A 317 3.05 26.89 12.67
CA ILE A 317 3.00 26.95 11.21
C ILE A 317 4.39 27.19 10.59
N PRO A 318 4.72 26.54 9.46
CA PRO A 318 5.90 26.90 8.68
C PRO A 318 5.79 28.31 8.11
N VAL A 319 6.72 29.19 8.45
CA VAL A 319 6.76 30.58 7.94
C VAL A 319 7.84 30.79 6.89
N LYS A 320 8.87 29.94 6.89
CA LYS A 320 9.98 30.02 5.95
C LYS A 320 10.61 28.65 5.74
N ALA A 321 11.08 28.40 4.53
CA ALA A 321 12.01 27.31 4.23
C ALA A 321 13.14 27.82 3.34
N HIS A 322 14.35 27.29 3.53
CA HIS A 322 15.51 27.59 2.69
C HIS A 322 16.25 26.30 2.40
N VAL A 323 16.54 26.03 1.13
CA VAL A 323 17.23 24.82 0.72
C VAL A 323 18.36 25.12 -0.25
N GLU A 324 19.53 24.57 0.04
CA GLU A 324 20.69 24.62 -0.83
C GLU A 324 20.54 23.60 -1.98
N VAL A 325 20.68 24.04 -3.22
CA VAL A 325 20.59 23.16 -4.41
C VAL A 325 21.93 23.11 -5.16
N ILE A 326 22.01 22.30 -6.22
CA ILE A 326 23.27 22.16 -6.99
C ILE A 326 23.74 23.54 -7.52
N VAL A 327 22.80 24.36 -7.99
CA VAL A 327 23.03 25.70 -8.51
C VAL A 327 22.16 26.70 -7.76
N GLY A 328 22.73 27.36 -6.75
CA GLY A 328 22.04 28.39 -5.95
C GLY A 328 21.27 27.85 -4.75
N SER A 329 20.15 28.49 -4.42
CA SER A 329 19.29 28.14 -3.29
C SER A 329 17.83 28.44 -3.63
N LEU A 330 16.91 27.67 -3.07
CA LEU A 330 15.49 27.97 -3.11
C LEU A 330 15.04 28.47 -1.73
N SER A 331 14.26 29.54 -1.72
CA SER A 331 13.63 30.07 -0.50
C SER A 331 12.12 30.08 -0.70
N MET A 332 11.40 29.63 0.32
CA MET A 332 9.94 29.68 0.40
C MET A 332 9.58 30.55 1.58
N ASP A 333 8.75 31.58 1.37
CA ASP A 333 8.25 32.47 2.42
C ASP A 333 6.72 32.37 2.47
N LEU A 334 6.16 32.31 3.68
CA LEU A 334 4.71 32.38 3.88
C LEU A 334 4.22 33.79 3.57
N THR A 335 3.25 33.90 2.66
CA THR A 335 2.69 35.18 2.20
C THR A 335 1.33 35.51 2.79
N ALA A 336 0.53 34.49 3.13
CA ALA A 336 -0.75 34.63 3.81
C ALA A 336 -1.12 33.34 4.56
N ALA A 337 -1.90 33.47 5.64
CA ALA A 337 -2.50 32.35 6.35
C ALA A 337 -3.95 32.70 6.72
N LYS A 338 -4.87 31.73 6.58
CA LYS A 338 -6.29 31.85 6.94
C LYS A 338 -6.73 30.57 7.64
N GLY A 339 -7.80 30.64 8.43
CA GLY A 339 -8.36 29.48 9.14
C GLY A 339 -7.51 28.98 10.32
N LEU A 340 -6.65 29.84 10.89
CA LEU A 340 -5.79 29.47 12.01
C LEU A 340 -6.60 29.36 13.31
N LYS A 341 -6.27 28.35 14.12
CA LYS A 341 -6.89 28.11 15.43
C LYS A 341 -6.58 29.23 16.43
N TYR A 342 -5.39 29.83 16.34
CA TYR A 342 -4.97 30.97 17.16
C TYR A 342 -4.56 32.15 16.28
N PRO A 343 -4.62 33.40 16.77
CA PRO A 343 -4.06 34.55 16.05
C PRO A 343 -2.57 34.40 15.78
N LEU A 344 -2.10 34.90 14.64
CA LEU A 344 -0.66 35.03 14.38
C LEU A 344 -0.05 36.09 15.30
N ASN A 345 1.11 35.78 15.85
CA ASN A 345 1.84 36.64 16.78
C ASN A 345 3.19 37.07 16.18
N PRO A 346 3.21 37.92 15.15
CA PRO A 346 4.47 38.51 14.71
C PRO A 346 5.06 39.36 15.85
N VAL A 347 6.40 39.35 15.96
CA VAL A 347 7.15 40.19 16.88
C VAL A 347 6.81 41.64 16.54
N LYS A 348 6.23 42.36 17.52
CA LYS A 348 5.96 43.80 17.38
C LYS A 348 7.30 44.51 17.20
N LYS A 349 7.37 45.39 16.19
CA LYS A 349 8.54 46.25 15.95
C LYS A 349 8.80 47.17 17.13
#